data_AF-A0A9D8R9I6-F1
#
_entry.id   AF-A0A9D8R9I6-F1
#
_cell.length_a   1.000
_cell.length_b   1.000
_cell.length_c   1.000
_cell.angle_alpha   90.00
_cell.angle_beta   90.00
_cell.angle_gamma   90.00
#
_symmetry.space_group_name_H-M   'P 1'
#
loop_
_entity.id
_entity.type
_entity.pdbx_description
1 polymer ?
#
loop_
_entity_poly.entity_id
_entity_poly.type
_entity_poly.pdbx_seq_one_letter_code
_entity_poly.pdbx_strand_id
1 'polypeptide(L)'
;MKKVFLSMSIMLMGVFFVACTGSAPKAGEAAAEAATEVAAEAADAVSIGDLKALVEKATKDGANWTEAEWKDAFKTVMKAAKPMFLEIKEMQTKAEKATDEEKLKIAGEMVDKMKGYQEVSDQIEAFGKAAEATEIGKKLSDDKGFQKEIEKDLGLEEGFFDSI
;
A
#
# COMPACT_ATOMS: atom_id res chain seq x y z
N MET A 1 -20.78 35.24 -4.53
CA MET A 1 -21.63 34.05 -4.75
C MET A 1 -21.19 32.93 -3.82
N LYS A 2 -21.49 33.07 -2.52
CA LYS A 2 -20.95 32.26 -1.40
C LYS A 2 -21.98 31.26 -0.83
N LYS A 3 -22.98 30.84 -1.61
CA LYS A 3 -24.12 30.05 -1.11
C LYS A 3 -24.35 28.70 -1.82
N VAL A 4 -23.49 28.29 -2.74
CA VAL A 4 -23.65 27.02 -3.48
C VAL A 4 -22.84 25.87 -2.86
N PHE A 5 -21.79 26.16 -2.07
CA PHE A 5 -20.90 25.14 -1.51
C PHE A 5 -21.45 24.36 -0.30
N LEU A 6 -22.58 24.77 0.29
CA LEU A 6 -23.11 24.12 1.50
C LEU A 6 -24.11 22.99 1.20
N SER A 7 -24.61 22.86 -0.04
CA SER A 7 -25.62 21.85 -0.39
C SER A 7 -25.04 20.50 -0.82
N MET A 8 -23.73 20.42 -1.05
CA MET A 8 -23.07 19.21 -1.58
C MET A 8 -22.45 18.34 -0.48
N SER A 9 -22.42 18.81 0.77
CA SER A 9 -21.85 18.10 1.91
C SER A 9 -22.84 17.16 2.63
N ILE A 10 -24.13 17.20 2.31
CA ILE A 10 -25.17 16.43 3.04
C ILE A 10 -25.49 15.09 2.36
N MET A 11 -25.15 14.88 1.08
CA MET A 11 -25.42 13.60 0.40
C MET A 11 -24.41 12.48 0.72
N LEU A 12 -23.21 12.79 1.23
CA LEU A 12 -22.18 11.78 1.47
C LEU A 12 -22.24 11.11 2.87
N MET A 13 -23.02 11.66 3.81
CA MET A 13 -23.23 11.01 5.13
C MET A 13 -24.36 9.97 5.12
N GLY A 14 -25.10 9.80 4.01
CA GLY A 14 -26.22 8.86 3.92
C GLY A 14 -25.87 7.41 3.56
N VAL A 15 -24.65 7.15 3.08
CA VAL A 15 -24.28 5.81 2.57
C VAL A 15 -23.61 4.93 3.65
N PHE A 16 -23.23 5.50 4.80
CA PHE A 16 -22.56 4.77 5.87
C PHE A 16 -23.48 4.01 6.84
N PHE A 17 -24.81 4.07 6.68
CA PHE A 17 -25.77 3.43 7.60
C PHE A 17 -26.53 2.22 7.03
N VAL A 18 -26.23 1.75 5.81
CA VAL A 18 -26.93 0.60 5.18
C VAL A 18 -26.08 -0.67 5.08
N ALA A 19 -24.83 -0.68 5.58
CA ALA A 19 -23.95 -1.85 5.48
C ALA A 19 -23.83 -2.72 6.76
N CYS A 20 -24.56 -2.42 7.85
CA CYS A 20 -24.44 -3.18 9.11
C CYS A 20 -25.64 -4.06 9.49
N THR A 21 -26.61 -4.29 8.60
CA THR A 21 -27.69 -5.26 8.89
C THR A 21 -28.03 -6.11 7.68
N GLY A 22 -27.61 -7.38 7.72
CA GLY A 22 -28.28 -8.43 6.95
C GLY A 22 -27.38 -9.43 6.25
N SER A 23 -27.17 -10.56 6.92
CA SER A 23 -27.21 -11.92 6.36
C SER A 23 -26.22 -12.33 5.26
N ALA A 24 -25.39 -13.31 5.63
CA ALA A 24 -24.63 -14.17 4.73
C ALA A 24 -25.47 -14.77 3.59
N PRO A 25 -24.80 -15.16 2.49
CA PRO A 25 -24.92 -16.55 2.07
C PRO A 25 -23.57 -17.21 1.76
N LYS A 26 -23.59 -18.53 1.99
CA LYS A 26 -22.58 -19.54 1.72
C LYS A 26 -22.47 -19.87 0.23
N ALA A 27 -21.24 -20.29 -0.11
CA ALA A 27 -20.87 -21.38 -1.03
C ALA A 27 -20.86 -21.10 -2.55
N GLY A 28 -19.76 -21.55 -3.17
CA GLY A 28 -19.73 -21.85 -4.60
C GLY A 28 -18.37 -21.68 -5.27
N GLU A 29 -17.40 -22.53 -4.91
CA GLU A 29 -16.61 -23.29 -5.90
C GLU A 29 -16.08 -22.53 -7.14
N ALA A 30 -15.03 -21.72 -6.95
CA ALA A 30 -14.13 -21.29 -8.04
C ALA A 30 -12.73 -20.88 -7.54
N ALA A 31 -12.37 -21.22 -6.30
CA ALA A 31 -11.14 -20.74 -5.63
C ALA A 31 -9.98 -21.75 -5.67
N ALA A 32 -10.02 -22.75 -6.56
CA ALA A 32 -9.08 -23.87 -6.52
C ALA A 32 -7.99 -23.86 -7.61
N GLU A 33 -8.05 -22.98 -8.63
CA GLU A 33 -7.08 -23.00 -9.73
C GLU A 33 -6.19 -21.75 -9.85
N ALA A 34 -6.42 -20.69 -9.06
CA ALA A 34 -5.52 -19.54 -8.99
C ALA A 34 -4.50 -19.64 -7.83
N ALA A 35 -4.63 -20.65 -6.96
CA ALA A 35 -3.86 -20.77 -5.73
C ALA A 35 -2.52 -21.51 -5.89
N THR A 36 -2.26 -22.12 -7.05
CA THR A 36 -1.11 -23.03 -7.23
C THR A 36 0.13 -22.39 -7.85
N GLU A 37 0.07 -21.14 -8.32
CA GLU A 37 1.27 -20.43 -8.81
C GLU A 37 1.79 -19.35 -7.84
N VAL A 38 1.03 -19.02 -6.79
CA VAL A 38 1.46 -18.05 -5.75
C VAL A 38 2.15 -18.75 -4.55
N ALA A 39 2.12 -20.08 -4.51
CA ALA A 39 2.58 -20.88 -3.37
C ALA A 39 4.11 -21.03 -3.27
N ALA A 40 4.89 -20.52 -4.24
CA ALA A 40 6.36 -20.64 -4.25
C ALA A 40 7.10 -19.43 -3.64
N GLU A 41 6.46 -18.27 -3.46
CA GLU A 41 7.09 -17.06 -2.85
C GLU A 41 6.66 -16.85 -1.38
N ALA A 42 5.96 -17.83 -0.78
CA ALA A 42 5.36 -17.73 0.56
C ALA A 42 6.32 -17.99 1.74
N ALA A 43 7.62 -18.23 1.48
CA ALA A 43 8.61 -18.41 2.54
C ALA A 43 9.20 -17.10 3.07
N ASP A 44 8.87 -15.95 2.46
CA ASP A 44 9.52 -14.67 2.75
C ASP A 44 8.54 -13.48 2.84
N ALA A 45 7.26 -13.78 3.10
CA ALA A 45 6.23 -12.77 3.30
C ALA A 45 6.33 -12.17 4.72
N VAL A 46 6.56 -10.87 4.82
CA VAL A 46 6.49 -10.13 6.09
C VAL A 46 5.04 -10.15 6.58
N SER A 47 4.79 -10.67 7.78
CA SER A 47 3.44 -10.69 8.33
C SER A 47 2.99 -9.28 8.72
N ILE A 48 1.68 -9.01 8.68
CA ILE A 48 1.12 -7.73 9.14
C ILE A 48 1.45 -7.46 10.61
N GLY A 49 1.51 -8.50 11.44
CA GLY A 49 1.91 -8.38 12.84
C GLY A 49 3.35 -7.88 13.00
N ASP A 50 4.27 -8.42 12.20
CA ASP A 50 5.68 -8.03 12.22
C ASP A 50 5.87 -6.60 11.70
N LEU A 51 5.14 -6.23 10.63
CA LEU A 51 5.13 -4.87 10.10
C LEU A 51 4.67 -3.87 11.16
N LYS A 52 3.53 -4.14 11.82
CA LYS A 52 3.00 -3.26 12.87
C LYS A 52 3.98 -3.09 14.03
N ALA A 53 4.58 -4.19 14.49
CA ALA A 53 5.58 -4.14 15.57
C ALA A 53 6.82 -3.32 15.16
N LEU A 54 7.29 -3.46 13.93
CA LEU A 54 8.38 -2.65 13.39
C LEU A 54 8.03 -1.16 13.37
N VAL A 55 6.85 -0.80 12.87
CA VAL A 55 6.38 0.59 12.80
C VAL A 55 6.21 1.20 14.19
N GLU A 56 5.66 0.45 15.15
CA GLU A 56 5.59 0.89 16.54
C GLU A 56 6.98 1.15 17.13
N LYS A 57 7.96 0.28 16.83
CA LYS A 57 9.35 0.45 17.29
C LYS A 57 10.01 1.64 16.61
N ALA A 58 9.82 1.84 15.31
CA ALA A 58 10.32 3.01 14.58
C ALA A 58 9.76 4.32 15.17
N THR A 59 8.46 4.33 15.50
CA THR A 59 7.80 5.51 16.08
C THR A 59 8.32 5.84 17.48
N LYS A 60 8.62 4.85 18.30
CA LYS A 60 9.06 5.03 19.70
C LYS A 60 10.57 5.27 19.81
N ASP A 61 11.35 4.47 19.09
CA ASP A 61 12.79 4.35 19.29
C ASP A 61 13.62 4.79 18.07
N GLY A 62 12.98 5.11 16.94
CA GLY A 62 13.66 5.38 15.66
C GLY A 62 14.65 6.55 15.71
N ALA A 63 14.46 7.51 16.61
CA ALA A 63 15.41 8.60 16.83
C ALA A 63 16.78 8.12 17.34
N ASN A 64 16.83 6.93 17.94
CA ASN A 64 18.06 6.32 18.46
C ASN A 64 18.64 5.26 17.50
N TRP A 65 17.97 4.99 16.38
CA TRP A 65 18.42 3.99 15.42
C TRP A 65 19.59 4.52 14.60
N THR A 66 20.50 3.61 14.28
CA THR A 66 21.57 3.82 13.32
C THR A 66 21.05 3.84 11.88
N GLU A 67 21.87 4.32 10.95
CA GLU A 67 21.54 4.26 9.50
C GLU A 67 21.30 2.82 9.03
N ALA A 68 22.05 1.85 9.57
CA ALA A 68 21.88 0.44 9.21
C ALA A 68 20.53 -0.12 9.69
N GLU A 69 20.10 0.22 10.91
CA GLU A 69 18.79 -0.18 11.44
C GLU A 69 17.64 0.45 10.64
N TRP A 70 17.77 1.73 10.27
CA TRP A 70 16.79 2.36 9.39
C TRP A 70 16.74 1.69 8.01
N LYS A 71 17.89 1.41 7.39
CA LYS A 71 17.94 0.72 6.08
C LYS A 71 17.24 -0.64 6.11
N ASP A 72 17.50 -1.44 7.14
CA ASP A 72 16.86 -2.75 7.32
C ASP A 72 15.34 -2.62 7.51
N ALA A 73 14.90 -1.64 8.31
CA ALA A 73 13.48 -1.36 8.50
C ALA A 73 12.80 -0.91 7.19
N PHE A 74 13.41 -0.01 6.42
CA PHE A 74 12.92 0.40 5.10
C PHE A 74 12.76 -0.80 4.17
N LYS A 75 13.77 -1.67 4.06
CA LYS A 75 13.68 -2.88 3.24
C LYS A 75 12.54 -3.78 3.68
N THR A 76 12.36 -3.97 4.98
CA THR A 76 11.27 -4.79 5.54
C THR A 76 9.89 -4.21 5.21
N VAL A 77 9.70 -2.90 5.38
CA VAL A 77 8.44 -2.21 5.03
C VAL A 77 8.17 -2.32 3.54
N MET A 78 9.18 -2.09 2.68
CA MET A 78 9.01 -2.15 1.23
C MET A 78 8.77 -3.56 0.73
N LYS A 79 9.34 -4.57 1.40
CA LYS A 79 9.04 -5.98 1.14
C LYS A 79 7.60 -6.33 1.45
N ALA A 80 7.07 -5.84 2.58
CA ALA A 80 5.65 -6.00 2.92
C ALA A 80 4.72 -5.27 1.94
N ALA A 81 5.16 -4.12 1.43
CA ALA A 81 4.42 -3.29 0.49
C ALA A 81 4.48 -3.77 -0.97
N LYS A 82 5.43 -4.64 -1.32
CA LYS A 82 5.69 -5.10 -2.70
C LYS A 82 4.42 -5.55 -3.44
N PRO A 83 3.53 -6.39 -2.87
CA PRO A 83 2.32 -6.83 -3.59
C PRO A 83 1.39 -5.66 -3.96
N MET A 84 1.22 -4.71 -3.04
CA MET A 84 0.43 -3.50 -3.26
C MET A 84 0.99 -2.69 -4.43
N PHE A 85 2.31 -2.46 -4.46
CA PHE A 85 2.93 -1.68 -5.53
C PHE A 85 2.83 -2.36 -6.91
N LEU A 86 3.03 -3.68 -6.98
CA LEU A 86 2.90 -4.43 -8.23
C LEU A 86 1.48 -4.36 -8.78
N GLU A 87 0.47 -4.48 -7.92
CA GLU A 87 -0.93 -4.34 -8.33
C GLU A 87 -1.27 -2.93 -8.80
N ILE A 88 -0.78 -1.89 -8.11
CA ILE A 88 -0.95 -0.50 -8.54
C ILE A 88 -0.35 -0.30 -9.94
N LYS A 89 0.88 -0.79 -10.16
CA LYS A 89 1.57 -0.65 -11.45
C LYS A 89 0.83 -1.37 -12.58
N GLU A 90 0.33 -2.57 -12.31
CA GLU A 90 -0.46 -3.33 -13.28
C GLU A 90 -1.73 -2.56 -13.68
N MET A 91 -2.44 -1.98 -12.70
CA MET A 91 -3.65 -1.21 -12.94
C MET A 91 -3.38 0.12 -13.65
N GLN A 92 -2.31 0.83 -13.30
CA GLN A 92 -1.86 2.02 -14.04
C GLN A 92 -1.56 1.67 -15.51
N THR A 93 -0.84 0.58 -15.76
CA THR A 93 -0.51 0.11 -17.12
C THR A 93 -1.77 -0.25 -17.92
N LYS A 94 -2.78 -0.85 -17.28
CA LYS A 94 -4.09 -1.10 -17.90
C LYS A 94 -4.80 0.22 -18.22
N ALA A 95 -4.79 1.18 -17.29
CA ALA A 95 -5.45 2.48 -17.44
C ALA A 95 -4.82 3.32 -18.57
N GLU A 96 -3.52 3.26 -18.77
CA GLU A 96 -2.81 3.96 -19.85
C GLU A 96 -3.24 3.51 -21.25
N LYS A 97 -3.61 2.24 -21.40
CA LYS A 97 -4.02 1.63 -22.68
C LYS A 97 -5.54 1.66 -22.89
N ALA A 98 -6.29 2.09 -21.88
CA ALA A 98 -7.74 2.03 -21.83
C ALA A 98 -8.41 3.30 -22.39
N THR A 99 -9.65 3.15 -22.84
CA THR A 99 -10.53 4.28 -23.14
C THR A 99 -10.94 5.02 -21.85
N ASP A 100 -11.50 6.23 -21.96
CA ASP A 100 -11.87 7.01 -20.79
C ASP A 100 -12.99 6.35 -19.93
N GLU A 101 -13.89 5.60 -20.55
CA GLU A 101 -14.91 4.81 -19.85
C GLU A 101 -14.29 3.63 -19.08
N GLU A 102 -13.32 2.94 -19.70
CA GLU A 102 -12.59 1.84 -19.07
C GLU A 102 -11.66 2.33 -17.95
N LYS A 103 -11.06 3.52 -18.07
CA LYS A 103 -10.29 4.15 -16.99
C LYS A 103 -11.13 4.35 -15.73
N LEU A 104 -12.40 4.76 -15.88
CA LEU A 104 -13.30 4.91 -14.73
C LEU A 104 -13.56 3.57 -14.04
N LYS A 105 -13.72 2.49 -14.81
CA LYS A 105 -13.87 1.13 -14.28
C LYS A 105 -12.60 0.68 -13.55
N ILE A 106 -11.43 0.88 -14.16
CA ILE A 106 -10.13 0.54 -13.56
C ILE A 106 -9.90 1.33 -12.28
N ALA A 107 -10.30 2.60 -12.22
CA ALA A 107 -10.23 3.39 -10.99
C ALA A 107 -11.12 2.80 -9.88
N GLY A 108 -12.31 2.31 -10.21
CA GLY A 108 -13.17 1.59 -9.26
C GLY A 108 -12.53 0.31 -8.75
N GLU A 109 -11.99 -0.53 -9.65
CA GLU A 109 -11.27 -1.76 -9.30
C GLU A 109 -10.04 -1.47 -8.42
N MET A 110 -9.31 -0.39 -8.71
CA MET A 110 -8.19 0.07 -7.90
C MET A 110 -8.63 0.43 -6.49
N VAL A 111 -9.71 1.18 -6.32
CA VAL A 111 -10.24 1.51 -4.98
C VAL A 111 -10.58 0.25 -4.20
N ASP A 112 -11.21 -0.74 -4.82
CA ASP A 112 -11.58 -1.98 -4.13
C ASP A 112 -10.37 -2.84 -3.76
N LYS A 113 -9.36 -2.94 -4.63
CA LYS A 113 -8.08 -3.61 -4.31
C LYS A 113 -7.33 -2.89 -3.20
N MET A 114 -7.28 -1.56 -3.23
CA MET A 114 -6.59 -0.77 -2.20
C MET A 114 -7.23 -0.89 -0.82
N LYS A 115 -8.55 -1.15 -0.72
CA LYS A 115 -9.18 -1.50 0.57
C LYS A 115 -8.58 -2.77 1.17
N GLY A 116 -8.22 -3.76 0.35
CA GLY A 116 -7.54 -4.98 0.80
C GLY A 116 -6.15 -4.71 1.38
N TYR A 117 -5.50 -3.63 0.93
CA TYR A 117 -4.18 -3.19 1.40
C TYR A 117 -4.24 -2.07 2.44
N GLN A 118 -5.43 -1.68 2.91
CA GLN A 118 -5.57 -0.51 3.78
C GLN A 118 -4.69 -0.58 5.02
N GLU A 119 -4.66 -1.73 5.70
CA GLU A 119 -3.84 -1.90 6.91
C GLU A 119 -2.33 -1.77 6.61
N VAL A 120 -1.87 -2.31 5.48
CA VAL A 120 -0.48 -2.16 5.01
C VAL A 120 -0.17 -0.69 4.70
N SER A 121 -1.07 -0.03 3.98
CA SER A 121 -0.96 1.39 3.62
C SER A 121 -0.85 2.27 4.87
N ASP A 122 -1.70 2.03 5.87
CA ASP A 122 -1.69 2.78 7.14
C ASP A 122 -0.36 2.58 7.89
N GLN A 123 0.21 1.37 7.87
CA GLN A 123 1.52 1.11 8.47
C GLN A 123 2.66 1.79 7.69
N ILE A 124 2.64 1.77 6.36
CA ILE A 124 3.64 2.47 5.53
C ILE A 124 3.59 3.97 5.79
N GLU A 125 2.40 4.57 5.86
CA GLU A 125 2.25 6.00 6.15
C GLU A 125 2.79 6.35 7.54
N ALA A 126 2.46 5.53 8.56
CA ALA A 126 2.97 5.71 9.91
C ALA A 126 4.49 5.55 9.98
N PHE A 127 5.06 4.58 9.27
CA PHE A 127 6.51 4.40 9.16
C PHE A 127 7.18 5.61 8.49
N GLY A 128 6.60 6.10 7.38
CA GLY A 128 7.08 7.28 6.67
C GLY A 128 7.14 8.51 7.59
N LYS A 129 6.08 8.74 8.37
CA LYS A 129 6.05 9.82 9.39
C LYS A 129 7.12 9.63 10.47
N ALA A 130 7.35 8.40 10.93
CA ALA A 130 8.40 8.10 11.90
C ALA A 130 9.79 8.37 11.31
N ALA A 131 10.03 7.99 10.05
CA ALA A 131 11.27 8.26 9.34
C ALA A 131 11.51 9.76 9.16
N GLU A 132 10.50 10.50 8.68
CA GLU A 132 10.56 11.96 8.49
C GLU A 132 10.83 12.75 9.78
N ALA A 133 10.42 12.21 10.93
CA ALA A 133 10.68 12.80 12.23
C ALA A 133 12.14 12.69 12.68
N THR A 134 12.98 11.93 11.96
CA THR A 134 14.40 11.74 12.26
C THR A 134 15.30 12.20 11.11
N GLU A 135 16.51 12.66 11.43
CA GLU A 135 17.46 13.10 10.39
C GLU A 135 17.89 11.94 9.48
N ILE A 136 18.21 10.78 10.07
CA ILE A 136 18.64 9.59 9.34
C ILE A 136 17.51 9.01 8.50
N GLY A 137 16.32 8.83 9.08
CA GLY A 137 15.16 8.30 8.38
C GLY A 137 14.79 9.16 7.18
N LYS A 138 14.73 10.49 7.36
CA LYS A 138 14.48 11.43 6.27
C LYS A 138 15.53 11.35 5.17
N LYS A 139 16.81 11.35 5.54
CA LYS A 139 17.92 11.27 4.57
C LYS A 139 17.80 10.01 3.71
N LEU A 140 17.45 8.87 4.31
CA LEU A 140 17.28 7.61 3.59
C LEU A 140 16.04 7.62 2.69
N SER A 141 14.92 8.20 3.12
CA SER A 141 13.74 8.37 2.26
C SER A 141 14.05 9.12 0.97
N ASP A 142 14.93 10.13 1.03
CA ASP A 142 15.30 10.97 -0.10
C ASP A 142 16.51 10.41 -0.91
N ASP A 143 17.15 9.33 -0.43
CA ASP A 143 18.36 8.76 -1.04
C ASP A 143 18.00 7.87 -2.24
N LYS A 144 18.13 8.44 -3.44
CA LYS A 144 17.92 7.72 -4.71
C LYS A 144 18.82 6.50 -4.88
N GLY A 145 20.03 6.51 -4.32
CA GLY A 145 20.92 5.36 -4.36
C GLY A 145 20.37 4.21 -3.52
N PHE A 146 19.86 4.53 -2.34
CA PHE A 146 19.19 3.55 -1.47
C PHE A 146 17.87 3.06 -2.07
N GLN A 147 17.06 3.92 -2.68
CA GLN A 147 15.83 3.50 -3.38
C GLN A 147 16.13 2.48 -4.49
N LYS A 148 17.16 2.72 -5.31
CA LYS A 148 17.62 1.76 -6.33
C LYS A 148 18.12 0.44 -5.74
N GLU A 149 18.75 0.49 -4.57
CA GLU A 149 19.14 -0.72 -3.84
C GLU A 149 17.91 -1.54 -3.42
N ILE A 150 16.87 -0.88 -2.89
CA ILE A 150 15.60 -1.53 -2.54
C ILE A 150 14.94 -2.13 -3.78
N GLU A 151 14.86 -1.39 -4.90
CA GLU A 151 14.29 -1.90 -6.16
C GLU A 151 14.97 -3.20 -6.59
N LYS A 152 16.31 -3.19 -6.59
CA LYS A 152 17.11 -4.36 -6.93
C LYS A 152 16.87 -5.52 -5.97
N ASP A 153 16.84 -5.28 -4.67
CA ASP A 153 16.64 -6.31 -3.65
C ASP A 153 15.24 -6.95 -3.73
N LEU A 154 14.24 -6.16 -4.14
CA LEU A 154 12.86 -6.61 -4.31
C LEU A 154 12.59 -7.23 -5.69
N GLY A 155 13.55 -7.18 -6.61
CA GLY A 155 13.41 -7.66 -7.99
C GLY A 155 12.48 -6.78 -8.84
N LEU A 156 12.42 -5.48 -8.54
CA LEU A 156 11.63 -4.48 -9.26
C LEU A 156 12.45 -3.90 -10.44
N GLU A 157 11.74 -3.37 -11.44
CA GLU A 157 12.38 -2.67 -12.56
C GLU A 157 13.14 -1.41 -12.08
N GLU A 158 14.23 -1.04 -12.74
CA GLU A 158 14.96 0.17 -12.37
C GLU A 158 14.08 1.41 -12.57
N GLY A 159 14.01 2.26 -11.54
CA GLY A 159 13.14 3.43 -11.55
C GLY A 159 11.66 3.07 -11.35
N PHE A 160 11.36 1.86 -10.87
CA PHE A 160 10.02 1.45 -10.51
C PHE A 160 9.36 2.47 -9.59
N PHE A 161 10.02 2.93 -8.52
CA PHE A 161 9.45 3.89 -7.59
C PHE A 161 9.28 5.30 -8.17
N ASP A 162 10.05 5.69 -9.18
CA ASP A 162 9.86 6.96 -9.92
C ASP A 162 8.65 6.89 -10.88
N SER A 163 8.16 5.67 -11.16
CA SER A 163 7.17 5.39 -12.20
C SER A 163 5.75 5.13 -11.68
N ILE A 164 5.55 5.17 -10.37
CA ILE A 164 4.26 4.96 -9.67
C ILE A 164 3.78 6.29 -9.10
#